data_AF-A0A1I7JG26-F1
#
_entry.id   AF-A0A1I7JG26-F1
#
_cell.length_a   1.000
_cell.length_b   1.000
_cell.length_c   1.000
_cell.angle_alpha   90.00
_cell.angle_beta   90.00
_cell.angle_gamma   90.00
#
_symmetry.space_group_name_H-M   'P 1'
#
loop_
_entity.id
_entity.type
_entity.pdbx_description
1 polymer ?
#
loop_
_entity_poly.entity_id
_entity_poly.type
_entity_poly.pdbx_seq_one_letter_code
_entity_poly.pdbx_strand_id
1 'polypeptide(L)'
;MVVDELKRVIKSKRFIAAIIIALIISTLGIYFEIKEFLFFNYDAPDLQTAEAKESARLMVENGLNKYGVWFAQFRMFIVAMPIISVLPFGLSFVEEKESGIIKQIDLRINHKKYINSKIIVNSIAGGLAVIIPTIILTLLIFIIFKGNIEDFYGYGSYGGPFSGILVDNFFMYIVIHIIINFIFGAAYASIGLAVSSFINNKIAIILSPFIFWITGSIICSILSIEHYSTSLINQFYVAENITVSEIFIELILILIVCSIVFILKTKKEDIYEK
;
A
#
# COMPACT_ATOMS: atom_id res chain seq x y z
N MET A 1 19.28 -3.66 18.35
CA MET A 1 18.48 -4.70 17.66
C MET A 1 17.50 -4.09 16.68
N VAL A 2 16.38 -3.49 17.11
CA VAL A 2 15.40 -2.87 16.18
C VAL A 2 16.06 -1.91 15.19
N VAL A 3 16.85 -0.96 15.68
CA VAL A 3 17.54 0.03 14.84
C VAL A 3 18.53 -0.63 13.86
N ASP A 4 19.28 -1.63 14.32
CA ASP A 4 20.30 -2.30 13.51
C ASP A 4 19.65 -3.18 12.42
N GLU A 5 18.59 -3.91 12.78
CA GLU A 5 17.81 -4.68 11.82
C GLU A 5 17.14 -3.76 10.80
N LEU A 6 16.54 -2.65 11.22
CA LEU A 6 15.91 -1.70 10.30
C LEU A 6 16.92 -1.11 9.31
N LYS A 7 18.11 -0.71 9.78
CA LYS A 7 19.22 -0.27 8.91
C LYS A 7 19.63 -1.35 7.91
N ARG A 8 19.66 -2.62 8.33
CA ARG A 8 19.96 -3.76 7.45
C ARG A 8 18.88 -3.96 6.40
N VAL A 9 17.60 -3.85 6.78
CA VAL A 9 16.45 -4.06 5.88
C VAL A 9 16.36 -2.98 4.82
N ILE A 10 16.48 -1.70 5.21
CA ILE A 10 16.39 -0.56 4.28
C ILE A 10 17.49 -0.63 3.20
N LYS A 11 18.66 -1.20 3.52
CA LYS A 11 19.77 -1.38 2.56
C LYS A 11 19.72 -2.72 1.82
N SER A 12 18.73 -3.56 2.09
CA SER A 12 18.64 -4.89 1.49
C SER A 12 18.20 -4.83 0.03
N LYS A 13 18.68 -5.78 -0.77
CA LYS A 13 18.26 -5.93 -2.18
C LYS A 13 16.74 -6.14 -2.31
N ARG A 14 16.11 -6.80 -1.33
CA ARG A 14 14.66 -7.06 -1.33
C ARG A 14 13.85 -5.78 -1.13
N PHE A 15 14.28 -4.92 -0.22
CA PHE A 15 13.63 -3.63 0.00
C PHE A 15 13.75 -2.74 -1.24
N ILE A 16 14.94 -2.67 -1.84
CA ILE A 16 15.16 -1.92 -3.09
C ILE A 16 14.29 -2.50 -4.22
N ALA A 17 14.25 -3.82 -4.38
CA ALA A 17 13.40 -4.47 -5.37
C ALA A 17 11.90 -4.17 -5.15
N ALA A 18 11.42 -4.20 -3.91
CA ALA A 18 10.04 -3.84 -3.57
C ALA A 18 9.72 -2.39 -4.00
N ILE A 19 10.61 -1.44 -3.74
CA ILE A 19 10.45 -0.04 -4.17
C ILE A 19 10.43 0.07 -5.69
N ILE A 20 11.35 -0.58 -6.40
CA ILE A 20 11.41 -0.53 -7.88
C ILE A 20 10.14 -1.11 -8.49
N ILE A 21 9.68 -2.27 -8.01
CA ILE A 21 8.45 -2.90 -8.51
C ILE A 21 7.25 -2.00 -8.24
N ALA A 22 7.14 -1.41 -7.04
CA ALA A 22 6.08 -0.48 -6.71
C ALA A 22 6.08 0.75 -7.62
N LEU A 23 7.24 1.37 -7.87
CA LEU A 23 7.37 2.49 -8.79
C LEU A 23 6.92 2.11 -10.21
N ILE A 24 7.31 0.94 -10.71
CA ILE A 24 6.89 0.45 -12.03
C ILE A 24 5.37 0.29 -12.09
N ILE A 25 4.77 -0.37 -11.11
CA ILE A 25 3.31 -0.63 -11.08
C ILE A 25 2.52 0.68 -10.99
N SER A 26 2.93 1.60 -10.11
CA SER A 26 2.29 2.91 -9.99
C SER A 26 2.46 3.75 -11.25
N THR A 27 3.62 3.73 -11.90
CA THR A 27 3.85 4.43 -13.17
C THR A 27 3.00 3.84 -14.30
N LEU A 28 2.85 2.51 -14.35
CA LEU A 28 1.94 1.87 -15.29
C LEU A 28 0.49 2.30 -15.02
N GLY A 29 0.07 2.35 -13.75
CA GLY A 29 -1.25 2.87 -13.36
C GLY A 29 -1.50 4.28 -13.89
N ILE A 30 -0.53 5.18 -13.71
CA ILE A 30 -0.57 6.54 -14.27
C ILE A 30 -0.69 6.50 -15.80
N TYR A 31 0.19 5.75 -16.48
CA TYR A 31 0.20 5.66 -17.94
C TYR A 31 -1.16 5.21 -18.50
N PHE A 32 -1.77 4.18 -17.89
CA PHE A 32 -3.06 3.68 -18.34
C PHE A 32 -4.20 4.70 -18.16
N GLU A 33 -4.12 5.59 -17.17
CA GLU A 33 -5.07 6.68 -16.99
C GLU A 33 -4.88 7.76 -18.06
N ILE A 34 -3.64 8.19 -18.29
CA ILE A 34 -3.38 9.42 -19.07
C ILE A 34 -3.12 9.18 -20.56
N LYS A 35 -2.90 7.93 -21.00
CA LYS A 35 -2.52 7.61 -22.39
C LYS A 35 -3.49 8.20 -23.42
N GLU A 36 -4.79 8.24 -23.13
CA GLU A 36 -5.81 8.74 -24.07
C GLU A 36 -5.68 10.25 -24.27
N PHE A 37 -5.28 10.98 -23.23
CA PHE A 37 -5.01 12.41 -23.28
C PHE A 37 -3.63 12.72 -23.89
N LEU A 38 -2.61 11.89 -23.61
CA LEU A 38 -1.27 12.05 -24.17
C LEU A 38 -1.22 11.86 -25.69
N PHE A 39 -2.02 10.94 -26.22
CA PHE A 39 -2.06 10.61 -27.64
C PHE A 39 -3.32 11.15 -28.33
N PHE A 40 -3.95 12.18 -27.75
CA PHE A 40 -5.17 12.78 -28.30
C PHE A 40 -4.90 13.40 -29.69
N ASN A 41 -5.76 13.08 -30.67
CA ASN A 41 -5.64 13.61 -32.02
C ASN A 41 -6.41 14.93 -32.17
N TYR A 42 -5.70 16.06 -32.12
CA TYR A 42 -6.29 17.39 -32.30
C TYR A 42 -6.75 17.70 -33.73
N ASP A 43 -6.32 16.91 -34.71
CA ASP A 43 -6.66 17.06 -36.13
C ASP A 43 -7.78 16.11 -36.57
N ALA A 44 -8.54 15.56 -35.61
CA ALA A 44 -9.61 14.63 -35.90
C ALA A 44 -10.74 15.27 -36.76
N PRO A 45 -11.35 14.55 -37.72
CA PRO A 45 -12.30 15.11 -38.68
C PRO A 45 -13.59 15.67 -38.07
N ASP A 46 -13.91 15.28 -36.83
CA ASP A 46 -15.04 15.72 -36.01
C ASP A 46 -14.77 17.03 -35.26
N LEU A 47 -13.51 17.45 -35.12
CA LEU A 47 -13.10 18.72 -34.50
C LEU A 47 -13.02 19.87 -35.53
N GLN A 48 -14.13 20.16 -36.21
CA GLN A 48 -14.12 21.16 -37.30
C GLN A 48 -14.32 22.61 -36.83
N THR A 49 -15.02 22.83 -35.72
CA THR A 49 -15.30 24.18 -35.21
C THR A 49 -14.21 24.63 -34.22
N ALA A 50 -13.99 25.94 -34.13
CA ALA A 50 -13.07 26.51 -33.13
C ALA A 50 -13.51 26.16 -31.70
N GLU A 51 -14.82 26.14 -31.45
CA GLU A 51 -15.41 25.75 -30.16
C GLU A 51 -15.13 24.28 -29.82
N ALA A 52 -15.27 23.36 -30.78
CA ALA A 52 -14.97 21.94 -30.56
C ALA A 52 -13.49 21.71 -30.27
N LYS A 53 -12.59 22.41 -30.98
CA LYS A 53 -11.14 22.35 -30.72
C LYS A 53 -10.78 22.88 -29.35
N GLU A 54 -11.39 23.97 -28.91
CA GLU A 54 -11.14 24.53 -27.58
C GLU A 54 -11.69 23.63 -26.47
N SER A 55 -12.90 23.09 -26.64
CA SER A 55 -13.47 22.10 -25.71
C SER A 55 -12.59 20.85 -25.60
N ALA A 56 -12.05 20.35 -26.71
CA ALA A 56 -11.13 19.23 -26.70
C ALA A 56 -9.81 19.54 -25.99
N ARG A 57 -9.28 20.77 -26.12
CA ARG A 57 -8.09 21.21 -25.37
C ARG A 57 -8.35 21.23 -23.88
N LEU A 58 -9.45 21.85 -23.45
CA LEU A 58 -9.85 21.88 -22.04
C LEU A 58 -10.04 20.47 -21.48
N MET A 59 -10.64 19.56 -22.25
CA MET A 59 -10.79 18.15 -21.86
C MET A 59 -9.43 17.49 -21.63
N VAL A 60 -8.47 17.68 -22.54
CA VAL A 60 -7.10 17.12 -22.41
C VAL A 60 -6.36 17.75 -21.22
N GLU A 61 -6.46 19.07 -21.04
CA GLU A 61 -5.86 19.76 -19.89
C GLU A 61 -6.41 19.25 -18.56
N ASN A 62 -7.74 19.06 -18.47
CA ASN A 62 -8.39 18.52 -17.28
C ASN A 62 -8.06 17.03 -17.08
N GLY A 63 -7.91 16.26 -18.15
CA GLY A 63 -7.48 14.86 -18.10
C GLY A 63 -6.02 14.68 -17.66
N LEU A 64 -5.15 15.65 -17.97
CA LEU A 64 -3.74 15.69 -17.53
C LEU A 64 -3.54 16.46 -16.22
N ASN A 65 -4.63 16.80 -15.53
CA ASN A 65 -4.58 17.54 -14.29
C ASN A 65 -3.81 16.78 -13.20
N LYS A 66 -2.79 17.43 -12.62
CA LYS A 66 -1.89 16.84 -11.61
C LYS A 66 -2.62 16.13 -10.45
N TYR A 67 -3.80 16.60 -10.04
CA TYR A 67 -4.57 15.99 -8.96
C TYR A 67 -5.16 14.63 -9.36
N GLY A 68 -5.68 14.52 -10.59
CA GLY A 68 -6.14 13.24 -11.14
C GLY A 68 -5.00 12.27 -11.41
N VAL A 69 -3.90 12.77 -11.98
CA VAL A 69 -2.68 11.98 -12.18
C VAL A 69 -2.13 11.46 -10.84
N TRP A 70 -2.24 12.24 -9.76
CA TRP A 70 -1.85 11.80 -8.43
C TRP A 70 -2.70 10.62 -7.95
N PHE A 71 -4.02 10.60 -8.17
CA PHE A 71 -4.85 9.44 -7.83
C PHE A 71 -4.56 8.23 -8.72
N ALA A 72 -4.24 8.45 -9.99
CA ALA A 72 -3.93 7.38 -10.95
C ALA A 72 -2.78 6.46 -10.49
N GLN A 73 -1.83 6.98 -9.69
CA GLN A 73 -0.72 6.20 -9.13
C GLN A 73 -1.19 5.01 -8.26
N PHE A 74 -2.40 5.09 -7.69
CA PHE A 74 -2.96 4.07 -6.80
C PHE A 74 -3.78 3.01 -7.54
N ARG A 75 -4.23 3.28 -8.77
CA ARG A 75 -5.18 2.44 -9.54
C ARG A 75 -4.74 0.99 -9.65
N MET A 76 -3.45 0.76 -9.95
CA MET A 76 -2.87 -0.59 -10.00
C MET A 76 -2.11 -0.94 -8.72
N PHE A 77 -1.51 0.05 -8.07
CA PHE A 77 -0.65 -0.15 -6.91
C PHE A 77 -1.41 -0.75 -5.73
N ILE A 78 -2.69 -0.41 -5.56
CA ILE A 78 -3.50 -0.89 -4.45
C ILE A 78 -3.66 -2.41 -4.42
N VAL A 79 -3.72 -3.04 -5.60
CA VAL A 79 -3.80 -4.50 -5.75
C VAL A 79 -2.46 -5.17 -5.43
N ALA A 80 -1.36 -4.49 -5.75
CA ALA A 80 -0.01 -5.00 -5.50
C ALA A 80 0.49 -4.72 -4.07
N MET A 81 -0.07 -3.71 -3.39
CA MET A 81 0.34 -3.24 -2.07
C MET A 81 0.48 -4.38 -1.04
N PRO A 82 -0.45 -5.36 -0.92
CA PRO A 82 -0.32 -6.43 0.06
C PRO A 82 0.95 -7.27 -0.14
N ILE A 83 1.33 -7.54 -1.39
CA ILE A 83 2.52 -8.31 -1.75
C ILE A 83 3.78 -7.48 -1.48
N ILE A 84 3.81 -6.24 -1.96
CA ILE A 84 4.94 -5.31 -1.80
C ILE A 84 5.30 -5.13 -0.32
N SER A 85 4.29 -5.08 0.55
CA SER A 85 4.46 -4.88 1.99
C SER A 85 5.26 -5.99 2.68
N VAL A 86 5.18 -7.24 2.19
CA VAL A 86 5.86 -8.40 2.82
C VAL A 86 7.29 -8.58 2.32
N LEU A 87 7.56 -8.22 1.06
CA LEU A 87 8.86 -8.45 0.41
C LEU A 87 10.09 -7.98 1.22
N PRO A 88 10.07 -6.83 1.92
CA PRO A 88 11.20 -6.36 2.71
C PRO A 88 11.69 -7.33 3.78
N PHE A 89 10.76 -7.93 4.54
CA PHE A 89 11.10 -8.53 5.83
C PHE A 89 10.24 -9.71 6.27
N GLY A 90 9.11 -9.98 5.61
CA GLY A 90 8.17 -11.03 6.06
C GLY A 90 8.74 -12.45 6.00
N LEU A 91 9.82 -12.67 5.23
CA LEU A 91 10.54 -13.96 5.20
C LEU A 91 11.61 -14.10 6.28
N SER A 92 11.96 -13.02 7.00
CA SER A 92 13.14 -13.02 7.87
C SER A 92 13.06 -14.07 8.99
N PHE A 93 11.87 -14.31 9.53
CA PHE A 93 11.66 -15.30 10.57
C PHE A 93 11.91 -16.73 10.06
N VAL A 94 11.33 -17.09 8.91
CA VAL A 94 11.50 -18.42 8.32
C VAL A 94 12.95 -18.67 7.92
N GLU A 95 13.63 -17.66 7.37
CA GLU A 95 15.04 -17.79 6.98
C GLU A 95 15.97 -17.97 8.18
N GLU A 96 15.72 -17.27 9.28
CA GLU A 96 16.46 -17.44 10.52
C GLU A 96 16.16 -18.79 11.19
N LYS A 97 14.92 -19.28 11.06
CA LYS A 97 14.52 -20.62 11.52
C LYS A 97 15.22 -21.72 10.72
N GLU A 98 15.16 -21.65 9.39
CA GLU A 98 15.80 -22.61 8.47
C GLU A 98 17.33 -22.67 8.67
N SER A 99 17.96 -21.52 8.91
CA SER A 99 19.41 -21.44 9.13
C SER A 99 19.84 -21.79 10.56
N GLY A 100 18.90 -22.00 11.48
CA GLY A 100 19.19 -22.28 12.89
C GLY A 100 19.76 -21.09 13.67
N ILE A 101 19.82 -19.90 13.06
CA ILE A 101 20.36 -18.67 13.67
C ILE A 101 19.54 -18.25 14.90
N ILE A 102 18.24 -18.58 14.94
CA ILE A 102 17.36 -18.27 16.10
C ILE A 102 17.98 -18.80 17.41
N LYS A 103 18.56 -20.01 17.40
CA LYS A 103 19.19 -20.59 18.60
C LYS A 103 20.35 -19.75 19.11
N GLN A 104 21.15 -19.21 18.19
CA GLN A 104 22.30 -18.36 18.52
C GLN A 104 21.86 -16.98 19.01
N ILE A 105 20.78 -16.44 18.46
CA ILE A 105 20.20 -15.16 18.91
C ILE A 105 19.66 -15.30 20.34
N ASP A 106 18.91 -16.36 20.62
CA ASP A 106 18.31 -16.61 21.94
C ASP A 106 19.33 -16.86 23.06
N LEU A 107 20.54 -17.30 22.72
CA LEU A 107 21.65 -17.42 23.68
C LEU A 107 22.19 -16.06 24.13
N ARG A 108 22.00 -15.00 23.32
CA ARG A 108 22.57 -13.66 23.55
C ARG A 108 21.52 -12.62 23.91
N ILE A 109 20.27 -12.83 23.52
CA ILE A 109 19.18 -11.88 23.65
C ILE A 109 17.94 -12.60 24.19
N ASN A 110 17.17 -11.93 25.06
CA ASN A 110 15.88 -12.44 25.49
C ASN A 110 14.95 -12.67 24.29
N HIS A 111 14.38 -13.88 24.20
CA HIS A 111 13.47 -14.30 23.13
C HIS A 111 12.28 -13.34 22.93
N LYS A 112 11.70 -12.79 24.02
CA LYS A 112 10.62 -11.78 23.92
C LYS A 112 11.08 -10.52 23.19
N LYS A 113 12.33 -10.10 23.42
CA LYS A 113 12.93 -8.93 22.76
C LYS A 113 13.19 -9.21 21.27
N TYR A 114 13.52 -10.45 20.92
CA TYR A 114 13.64 -10.89 19.53
C TYR A 114 12.29 -10.81 18.80
N ILE A 115 11.22 -11.41 19.37
CA ILE A 115 9.87 -11.39 18.77
C ILE A 115 9.37 -9.95 18.58
N ASN A 116 9.50 -9.10 19.61
CA ASN A 116 9.09 -7.70 19.53
C ASN A 116 9.90 -6.94 18.46
N SER A 117 11.20 -7.25 18.29
CA SER A 117 12.01 -6.68 17.22
C SER A 117 11.46 -7.06 15.85
N LYS A 118 11.10 -8.34 15.65
CA LYS A 118 10.54 -8.82 14.38
C LYS A 118 9.25 -8.09 14.02
N ILE A 119 8.31 -7.98 14.97
CA ILE A 119 7.03 -7.30 14.73
C ILE A 119 7.28 -5.83 14.33
N ILE A 120 8.06 -5.08 15.13
CA ILE A 120 8.30 -3.66 14.90
C ILE A 120 9.03 -3.42 13.57
N VAL A 121 10.12 -4.15 13.31
CA VAL A 121 10.91 -3.99 12.08
C VAL A 121 10.09 -4.38 10.86
N ASN A 122 9.28 -5.44 10.94
CA ASN A 122 8.40 -5.88 9.87
C ASN A 122 7.36 -4.81 9.52
N SER A 123 6.65 -4.29 10.51
CA SER A 123 5.62 -3.27 10.32
C SER A 123 6.21 -1.99 9.73
N ILE A 124 7.35 -1.51 10.24
CA ILE A 124 8.01 -0.32 9.71
C ILE A 124 8.52 -0.57 8.28
N ALA A 125 9.16 -1.71 8.02
CA ALA A 125 9.68 -2.01 6.69
C ALA A 125 8.56 -2.14 5.64
N GLY A 126 7.44 -2.77 6.00
CA GLY A 126 6.27 -2.87 5.13
C GLY A 126 5.64 -1.52 4.83
N GLY A 127 5.40 -0.71 5.87
CA GLY A 127 4.88 0.65 5.69
C GLY A 127 5.81 1.52 4.84
N LEU A 128 7.13 1.47 5.07
CA LEU A 128 8.11 2.21 4.27
C LEU A 128 8.14 1.75 2.81
N ALA A 129 8.02 0.45 2.55
CA ALA A 129 7.99 -0.08 1.18
C ALA A 129 6.79 0.43 0.37
N VAL A 130 5.69 0.78 1.05
CA VAL A 130 4.51 1.38 0.44
C VAL A 130 4.65 2.88 0.25
N ILE A 131 5.09 3.63 1.27
CA ILE A 131 5.09 5.10 1.19
C ILE A 131 6.24 5.70 0.38
N ILE A 132 7.40 5.05 0.33
CA ILE A 132 8.56 5.62 -0.38
C ILE A 132 8.26 5.78 -1.88
N PRO A 133 7.75 4.76 -2.60
CA PRO A 133 7.30 4.91 -3.99
C PRO A 133 6.27 6.02 -4.17
N THR A 134 5.26 6.07 -3.30
CA THR A 134 4.20 7.09 -3.32
C THR A 134 4.76 8.51 -3.17
N ILE A 135 5.69 8.73 -2.24
CA ILE A 135 6.33 10.04 -2.04
C ILE A 135 7.14 10.45 -3.27
N ILE A 136 7.96 9.54 -3.81
CA ILE A 136 8.78 9.80 -5.00
C ILE A 136 7.89 10.20 -6.18
N LEU A 137 6.83 9.44 -6.45
CA LEU A 137 5.91 9.73 -7.54
C LEU A 137 5.09 10.99 -7.29
N THR A 138 4.67 11.24 -6.06
CA THR A 138 3.98 12.50 -5.71
C THR A 138 4.85 13.71 -6.05
N LEU A 139 6.14 13.70 -5.69
CA LEU A 139 7.06 14.78 -6.04
C LEU A 139 7.21 14.94 -7.56
N LEU A 140 7.38 13.83 -8.29
CA LEU A 140 7.51 13.86 -9.75
C LEU A 140 6.25 14.37 -10.45
N ILE A 141 5.06 13.94 -10.02
CA ILE A 141 3.78 14.36 -10.60
C ILE A 141 3.59 15.86 -10.43
N PHE A 142 3.89 16.41 -9.25
CA PHE A 142 3.76 17.84 -8.99
C PHE A 142 4.81 18.70 -9.72
N ILE A 143 5.91 18.12 -10.17
CA ILE A 143 6.92 18.79 -11.02
C ILE A 143 6.49 18.76 -12.49
N ILE A 144 5.96 17.63 -12.97
CA ILE A 144 5.69 17.39 -14.39
C ILE A 144 4.33 17.94 -14.82
N PHE A 145 3.29 17.70 -14.03
CA PHE A 145 1.90 18.01 -14.38
C PHE A 145 1.44 19.32 -13.73
N LYS A 146 0.52 20.00 -14.41
CA LYS A 146 -0.12 21.23 -13.93
C LYS A 146 -1.62 20.98 -13.78
N GLY A 147 -2.33 21.96 -13.23
CA GLY A 147 -3.78 21.88 -13.01
C GLY A 147 -4.21 22.51 -11.69
N ASN A 148 -5.45 22.97 -11.67
CA ASN A 148 -6.14 23.48 -10.48
C ASN A 148 -7.05 22.41 -9.90
N ILE A 149 -7.35 22.51 -8.61
CA ILE A 149 -8.18 21.51 -7.94
C ILE A 149 -9.64 21.56 -8.42
N GLU A 150 -10.11 22.73 -8.83
CA GLU A 150 -11.49 22.95 -9.32
C GLU A 150 -11.73 22.27 -10.67
N ASP A 151 -10.69 22.17 -11.51
CA ASP A 151 -10.74 21.57 -12.85
C ASP A 151 -10.49 20.05 -12.82
N PHE A 152 -10.32 19.47 -11.64
CA PHE A 152 -10.11 18.03 -11.48
C PHE A 152 -11.44 17.27 -11.65
N TYR A 153 -11.45 16.26 -12.53
CA TYR A 153 -12.65 15.46 -12.82
C TYR A 153 -13.26 14.75 -11.59
N GLY A 154 -12.48 14.52 -10.54
CA GLY A 154 -12.95 13.93 -9.28
C GLY A 154 -13.29 14.94 -8.20
N TYR A 155 -13.35 16.24 -8.53
CA TYR A 155 -13.68 17.29 -7.57
C TYR A 155 -15.06 17.03 -6.92
N GLY A 156 -15.09 16.94 -5.59
CA GLY A 156 -16.30 16.64 -4.82
C GLY A 156 -16.70 15.16 -4.76
N SER A 157 -16.23 14.31 -5.68
CA SER A 157 -16.49 12.86 -5.69
C SER A 157 -15.36 12.02 -5.10
N TYR A 158 -14.13 12.55 -5.11
CA TYR A 158 -12.96 11.90 -4.53
C TYR A 158 -12.69 12.41 -3.12
N GLY A 159 -11.87 11.65 -2.39
CA GLY A 159 -11.40 11.98 -1.05
C GLY A 159 -12.05 11.16 0.06
N GLY A 160 -13.15 10.46 -0.25
CA GLY A 160 -13.92 9.65 0.69
C GLY A 160 -14.17 10.38 2.02
N PRO A 161 -13.80 9.81 3.18
CA PRO A 161 -14.01 10.45 4.49
C PRO A 161 -13.24 11.77 4.69
N PHE A 162 -12.28 12.08 3.81
CA PHE A 162 -11.45 13.28 3.88
C PHE A 162 -11.68 14.21 2.67
N SER A 163 -12.81 14.10 1.98
CA SER A 163 -13.17 14.92 0.80
C SER A 163 -13.13 16.43 1.08
N GLY A 164 -13.59 16.88 2.26
CA GLY A 164 -13.48 18.30 2.66
C GLY A 164 -12.03 18.80 2.70
N ILE A 165 -11.12 18.00 3.29
CA ILE A 165 -9.68 18.33 3.37
C ILE A 165 -9.03 18.32 1.98
N LEU A 166 -9.48 17.42 1.09
CA LEU A 166 -8.98 17.36 -0.28
C LEU A 166 -9.20 18.69 -1.02
N VAL A 167 -10.40 19.25 -0.89
CA VAL A 167 -10.78 20.52 -1.53
C VAL A 167 -10.08 21.70 -0.86
N ASP A 168 -10.09 21.75 0.48
CA ASP A 168 -9.53 22.88 1.22
C ASP A 168 -7.99 22.94 1.16
N ASN A 169 -7.33 21.79 1.33
CA ASN A 169 -5.87 21.69 1.38
C ASN A 169 -5.38 20.32 0.92
N PHE A 170 -5.14 20.19 -0.39
CA PHE A 170 -4.66 18.96 -0.99
C PHE A 170 -3.31 18.47 -0.42
N PHE A 171 -2.43 19.37 0.03
CA PHE A 171 -1.15 18.95 0.62
C PHE A 171 -1.38 18.24 1.97
N MET A 172 -2.29 18.76 2.79
CA MET A 172 -2.69 18.10 4.04
C MET A 172 -3.34 16.74 3.75
N TYR A 173 -4.18 16.67 2.70
CA TYR A 173 -4.77 15.41 2.23
C TYR A 173 -3.69 14.38 1.86
N ILE A 174 -2.67 14.77 1.07
CA ILE A 174 -1.55 13.89 0.71
C ILE A 174 -0.88 13.31 1.97
N VAL A 175 -0.61 14.15 2.98
CA VAL A 175 0.06 13.70 4.22
C VAL A 175 -0.79 12.68 4.96
N ILE A 176 -2.10 12.94 5.12
CA ILE A 176 -3.04 11.99 5.75
C ILE A 176 -3.08 10.69 4.96
N HIS A 177 -3.17 10.77 3.63
CA HIS A 177 -3.23 9.62 2.73
C HIS A 177 -1.96 8.77 2.83
N ILE A 178 -0.78 9.38 2.91
CA ILE A 178 0.50 8.68 3.10
C ILE A 178 0.56 7.99 4.46
N ILE A 179 0.09 8.64 5.53
CA ILE A 179 0.06 8.04 6.87
C ILE A 179 -0.85 6.80 6.89
N ILE A 180 -2.04 6.89 6.29
CA ILE A 180 -2.96 5.76 6.22
C ILE A 180 -2.35 4.61 5.41
N ASN A 181 -1.76 4.90 4.26
CA ASN A 181 -1.07 3.88 3.44
C ASN A 181 0.12 3.24 4.16
N PHE A 182 0.86 3.99 5.00
CA PHE A 182 1.90 3.42 5.85
C PHE A 182 1.33 2.35 6.79
N ILE A 183 0.17 2.63 7.39
CA ILE A 183 -0.50 1.70 8.31
C ILE A 183 -1.04 0.48 7.55
N PHE A 184 -1.61 0.65 6.35
CA PHE A 184 -1.96 -0.47 5.46
C PHE A 184 -0.75 -1.35 5.15
N GLY A 185 0.38 -0.75 4.76
CA GLY A 185 1.62 -1.50 4.51
C GLY A 185 2.11 -2.26 5.74
N ALA A 186 2.04 -1.63 6.92
CA ALA A 186 2.38 -2.28 8.18
C ALA A 186 1.44 -3.44 8.55
N ALA A 187 0.14 -3.30 8.28
CA ALA A 187 -0.88 -4.32 8.53
C ALA A 187 -0.68 -5.53 7.61
N TYR A 188 -0.55 -5.32 6.29
CA TYR A 188 -0.32 -6.41 5.34
C TYR A 188 1.02 -7.12 5.57
N ALA A 189 2.07 -6.38 5.91
CA ALA A 189 3.34 -6.99 6.30
C ALA A 189 3.18 -7.92 7.51
N SER A 190 2.37 -7.51 8.50
CA SER A 190 2.11 -8.31 9.71
C SER A 190 1.38 -9.62 9.40
N ILE A 191 0.51 -9.66 8.40
CA ILE A 191 -0.13 -10.91 7.93
C ILE A 191 0.94 -11.88 7.41
N GLY A 192 1.84 -11.41 6.56
CA GLY A 192 2.94 -12.24 6.04
C GLY A 192 3.81 -12.78 7.17
N LEU A 193 4.18 -11.94 8.14
CA LEU A 193 4.96 -12.36 9.29
C LEU A 193 4.21 -13.39 10.15
N ALA A 194 2.93 -13.20 10.42
CA ALA A 194 2.12 -14.16 11.17
C ALA A 194 2.06 -15.52 10.47
N VAL A 195 1.80 -15.53 9.15
CA VAL A 195 1.77 -16.76 8.34
C VAL A 195 3.12 -17.47 8.32
N SER A 196 4.23 -16.71 8.32
CA SER A 196 5.59 -17.26 8.39
C SER A 196 5.85 -18.09 9.66
N SER A 197 5.07 -17.91 10.73
CA SER A 197 5.16 -18.74 11.93
C SER A 197 4.60 -20.16 11.75
N PHE A 198 3.67 -20.35 10.80
CA PHE A 198 2.99 -21.62 10.55
C PHE A 198 3.61 -22.44 9.43
N ILE A 199 4.08 -21.78 8.38
CA ILE A 199 4.55 -22.41 7.15
C ILE A 199 5.97 -21.98 6.82
N ASN A 200 6.74 -22.86 6.18
CA ASN A 200 8.10 -22.54 5.70
C ASN A 200 8.12 -22.15 4.20
N ASN A 201 7.00 -22.32 3.48
CA ASN A 201 6.95 -22.02 2.04
C ASN A 201 6.97 -20.50 1.81
N LYS A 202 8.12 -20.00 1.33
CA LYS A 202 8.39 -18.57 1.10
C LYS A 202 7.41 -17.92 0.13
N ILE A 203 7.00 -18.63 -0.93
CA ILE A 203 6.05 -18.09 -1.91
C ILE A 203 4.68 -17.92 -1.27
N ALA A 204 4.21 -18.91 -0.51
CA ALA A 204 2.93 -18.84 0.19
C ALA A 204 2.89 -17.70 1.22
N ILE A 205 4.00 -17.42 1.91
CA ILE A 205 4.12 -16.30 2.85
C ILE A 205 4.04 -14.95 2.13
N ILE A 206 4.71 -14.80 0.99
CA ILE A 206 4.65 -13.57 0.20
C ILE A 206 3.23 -13.32 -0.32
N LEU A 207 2.53 -14.36 -0.76
CA LEU A 207 1.17 -14.25 -1.30
C LEU A 207 0.09 -14.13 -0.23
N SER A 208 0.38 -14.45 1.04
CA SER A 208 -0.66 -14.55 2.07
C SER A 208 -1.45 -13.26 2.33
N PRO A 209 -0.88 -12.04 2.34
CA PRO A 209 -1.67 -10.83 2.53
C PRO A 209 -2.53 -10.51 1.31
N PHE A 210 -2.09 -10.88 0.11
CA PHE A 210 -2.92 -10.74 -1.09
C PHE A 210 -4.10 -11.70 -1.08
N ILE A 211 -3.87 -12.95 -0.65
CA ILE A 211 -4.95 -13.92 -0.44
C ILE A 211 -5.93 -13.41 0.63
N PHE A 212 -5.44 -12.86 1.74
CA PHE A 212 -6.30 -12.24 2.75
C PHE A 212 -7.10 -11.07 2.16
N TRP A 213 -6.46 -10.20 1.39
CA TRP A 213 -7.10 -9.05 0.77
C TRP A 213 -8.23 -9.46 -0.18
N ILE A 214 -8.03 -10.45 -1.05
CA ILE A 214 -9.07 -10.90 -1.97
C ILE A 214 -10.17 -11.73 -1.26
N THR A 215 -9.79 -12.62 -0.34
CA THR A 215 -10.76 -13.48 0.36
C THR A 215 -11.62 -12.67 1.32
N GLY A 216 -11.05 -11.68 2.03
CA GLY A 216 -11.80 -10.75 2.85
C GLY A 216 -12.87 -10.02 2.04
N SER A 217 -12.51 -9.54 0.85
CA SER A 217 -13.44 -8.86 -0.05
C SER A 217 -14.58 -9.77 -0.53
N ILE A 218 -14.24 -10.99 -0.96
CA ILE A 218 -15.23 -11.99 -1.41
C ILE A 218 -16.18 -12.39 -0.28
N ILE A 219 -15.65 -12.65 0.92
CA ILE A 219 -16.48 -13.03 2.08
C ILE A 219 -17.45 -11.91 2.44
N CYS A 220 -16.97 -10.65 2.48
CA CYS A 220 -17.83 -9.50 2.75
C CYS A 220 -18.93 -9.33 1.69
N SER A 221 -18.62 -9.58 0.42
CA SER A 221 -19.62 -9.55 -0.66
C SER A 221 -20.67 -10.66 -0.51
N ILE A 222 -20.25 -11.90 -0.19
CA ILE A 222 -21.18 -13.02 0.04
C ILE A 222 -22.12 -12.77 1.23
N LEU A 223 -21.61 -12.12 2.27
CA LEU A 223 -22.35 -11.79 3.49
C LEU A 223 -23.16 -10.48 3.38
N SER A 224 -23.17 -9.83 2.20
CA SER A 224 -23.83 -8.54 1.96
C SER A 224 -23.41 -7.42 2.93
N ILE A 225 -22.14 -7.45 3.36
CA ILE A 225 -21.51 -6.46 4.26
C ILE A 225 -20.35 -5.75 3.53
N GLU A 226 -20.63 -5.27 2.31
CA GLU A 226 -19.62 -4.71 1.41
C GLU A 226 -18.86 -3.51 1.99
N HIS A 227 -19.46 -2.78 2.92
CA HIS A 227 -18.83 -1.67 3.64
C HIS A 227 -17.56 -2.09 4.43
N TYR A 228 -17.47 -3.35 4.85
CA TYR A 228 -16.30 -3.90 5.56
C TYR A 228 -15.33 -4.66 4.64
N SER A 229 -15.51 -4.56 3.32
CA SER A 229 -14.65 -5.21 2.34
C SER A 229 -13.23 -4.61 2.40
N THR A 230 -12.24 -5.48 2.61
CA THR A 230 -10.80 -5.17 2.61
C THR A 230 -10.35 -4.43 1.34
N SER A 231 -10.96 -4.71 0.18
CA SER A 231 -10.69 -4.01 -1.07
C SER A 231 -11.25 -2.60 -1.08
N LEU A 232 -12.48 -2.43 -0.56
CA LEU A 232 -13.17 -1.14 -0.53
C LEU A 232 -12.48 -0.19 0.46
N ILE A 233 -12.15 -0.70 1.65
CA ILE A 233 -11.45 0.07 2.71
C ILE A 233 -10.05 0.50 2.27
N ASN A 234 -9.31 -0.34 1.54
CA ASN A 234 -8.03 0.07 0.97
C ASN A 234 -8.23 1.20 -0.09
N GLN A 235 -9.36 1.21 -0.81
CA GLN A 235 -9.75 2.24 -1.79
C GLN A 235 -10.53 3.41 -1.18
N PHE A 236 -10.29 3.74 0.09
CA PHE A 236 -11.02 4.77 0.83
C PHE A 236 -11.05 6.16 0.17
N TYR A 237 -10.17 6.44 -0.79
CA TYR A 237 -10.11 7.71 -1.50
C TYR A 237 -11.14 7.85 -2.63
N VAL A 238 -11.72 6.73 -3.10
CA VAL A 238 -12.80 6.72 -4.11
C VAL A 238 -14.13 6.31 -3.48
N ALA A 239 -14.09 5.57 -2.37
CA ALA A 239 -15.30 5.09 -1.72
C ALA A 239 -16.00 6.20 -0.91
N GLU A 240 -17.22 6.57 -1.32
CA GLU A 240 -17.99 7.67 -0.72
C GLU A 240 -18.55 7.33 0.68
N ASN A 241 -18.80 6.04 0.97
CA ASN A 241 -19.52 5.60 2.17
C ASN A 241 -18.64 4.95 3.25
N ILE A 242 -17.33 5.21 3.25
CA ILE A 242 -16.41 4.68 4.27
C ILE A 242 -16.14 5.73 5.32
N THR A 243 -16.27 5.34 6.58
CA THR A 243 -15.95 6.18 7.73
C THR A 243 -14.49 6.00 8.16
N VAL A 244 -13.92 7.04 8.76
CA VAL A 244 -12.56 7.01 9.34
C VAL A 244 -12.41 5.87 10.35
N SER A 245 -13.45 5.63 11.15
CA SER A 245 -13.46 4.59 12.17
C SER A 245 -13.30 3.20 11.58
N GLU A 246 -13.96 2.89 10.46
CA GLU A 246 -13.88 1.58 9.81
C GLU A 246 -12.46 1.27 9.32
N ILE A 247 -11.80 2.26 8.71
CA ILE A 247 -10.41 2.16 8.25
C ILE A 247 -9.50 1.80 9.43
N PHE A 248 -9.57 2.55 10.53
CA PHE A 248 -8.70 2.31 11.67
C PHE A 248 -9.04 1.02 12.43
N ILE A 249 -10.32 0.64 12.52
CA ILE A 249 -10.73 -0.61 13.16
C ILE A 249 -10.14 -1.81 12.41
N GLU A 250 -10.27 -1.87 11.08
CA GLU A 250 -9.69 -2.96 10.27
C GLU A 250 -8.17 -3.04 10.47
N LEU A 251 -7.48 -1.90 10.32
CA LEU A 251 -6.02 -1.83 10.43
C LEU A 251 -5.51 -2.25 11.80
N ILE A 252 -6.13 -1.74 12.87
CA ILE A 252 -5.76 -2.08 14.24
C ILE A 252 -6.05 -3.55 14.52
N LEU A 253 -7.19 -4.07 14.06
CA LEU A 253 -7.56 -5.47 14.22
C LEU A 253 -6.52 -6.39 13.55
N ILE A 254 -6.15 -6.11 12.29
CA ILE A 254 -5.13 -6.90 11.57
C ILE A 254 -3.80 -6.86 12.33
N LEU A 255 -3.33 -5.68 12.75
CA LEU A 255 -2.06 -5.53 13.45
C LEU A 255 -2.05 -6.30 14.79
N ILE A 256 -3.10 -6.17 15.59
CA ILE A 256 -3.21 -6.82 16.90
C ILE A 256 -3.32 -8.33 16.73
N VAL A 257 -4.25 -8.82 15.90
CA VAL A 257 -4.48 -10.26 15.71
C VAL A 257 -3.23 -10.93 15.15
N CYS A 258 -2.60 -10.36 14.11
CA CYS A 258 -1.39 -10.93 13.53
C CYS A 258 -0.21 -10.91 14.51
N SER A 259 -0.05 -9.84 15.29
CA SER A 259 1.01 -9.77 16.31
C SER A 259 0.80 -10.80 17.42
N ILE A 260 -0.43 -10.96 17.92
CA ILE A 260 -0.78 -11.96 18.94
C ILE A 260 -0.53 -13.37 18.39
N VAL A 261 -1.01 -13.66 17.19
CA VAL A 261 -0.83 -14.97 16.54
C VAL A 261 0.65 -15.30 16.40
N PHE A 262 1.47 -14.34 15.95
CA PHE A 262 2.91 -14.51 15.83
C PHE A 262 3.54 -14.80 17.21
N ILE A 263 3.27 -13.98 18.23
CA ILE A 263 3.80 -14.17 19.60
C ILE A 263 3.44 -15.55 20.16
N LEU A 264 2.20 -16.00 19.96
CA LEU A 264 1.71 -17.27 20.49
C LEU A 264 2.37 -18.48 19.80
N LYS A 265 2.69 -18.38 18.51
CA LYS A 265 3.24 -19.47 17.70
C LYS A 265 4.76 -19.49 17.63
N THR A 266 5.41 -18.40 17.99
CA THR A 266 6.86 -18.33 18.11
C THR A 266 7.29 -18.44 19.57
N LYS A 267 6.61 -19.23 20.40
CA LYS A 267 7.10 -19.49 21.77
C LYS A 267 8.37 -20.33 21.69
N LYS A 268 9.23 -20.17 22.70
CA LYS A 268 10.53 -20.85 22.76
C LYS A 268 10.34 -22.37 22.59
N GLU A 269 9.48 -22.98 23.40
CA GLU A 269 9.15 -24.42 23.37
C GLU A 269 8.83 -24.92 21.94
N ASP A 270 7.96 -24.23 21.21
CA ASP A 270 7.54 -24.59 19.85
C ASP A 270 8.67 -24.56 18.79
N ILE A 271 9.74 -23.81 19.05
CA ILE A 271 10.88 -23.63 18.12
C ILE A 271 11.98 -24.67 18.39
N TYR A 272 12.17 -25.11 19.63
CA TYR A 272 13.25 -26.04 20.00
C TYR A 272 12.83 -27.51 20.03
N GLU A 273 11.54 -27.80 20.14
CA GLU A 273 11.00 -29.17 20.22
C GLU A 273 10.65 -29.79 18.85
N LYS A 274 10.97 -29.10 17.75
CA LYS A 274 10.87 -29.60 16.37
C LYS A 274 12.24 -29.64 15.70
#